data_AF-A0A7I4FNL6-F1
#
_entry.id   AF-A0A7I4FNL6-F1
#
_cell.length_a   1.000
_cell.length_b   1.000
_cell.length_c   1.000
_cell.angle_alpha   90.00
_cell.angle_beta   90.00
_cell.angle_gamma   90.00
#
_symmetry.space_group_name_H-M   'P 1'
#
loop_
_entity.id
_entity.type
_entity.pdbx_description
1 polymer ?
#
loop_
_entity_poly.entity_id
_entity_poly.type
_entity_poly.pdbx_seq_one_letter_code
_entity_poly.pdbx_strand_id
1 'polypeptide(L)'
;MHNNRVGYFTFFIDLLNSLYLLLQGLCVCGLAAAMGRVIRAQRKGAGSIFRSHTHRRKGPAQFRSLDYAERNGYIKGVVSEVVHDSGRGAPLCKVTFRHPFRFKRQKERFIAAEGMYSGQFVYCGKKATLSIGNVLPLRSVPEGAVVCNVEHRMGDRGAFARASGDYAIVVSHNVDSGTTRIKLPSGAKKVVPSGCRAMVGQVAGGGRTEKPMLKAGNAYHKYKVKRNSWPKKVGLIAARRTGRLRGQAATAASKVDKA
;
A
#
# COMPACT_ATOMS: atom_id res chain seq x y z
N MET A 1 14.16 -21.97 82.18
CA MET A 1 15.37 -21.60 81.41
C MET A 1 15.24 -22.15 79.99
N HIS A 2 14.81 -21.36 79.02
CA HIS A 2 15.16 -21.51 77.59
C HIS A 2 14.47 -20.42 76.75
N ASN A 3 15.19 -19.95 75.73
CA ASN A 3 14.76 -19.15 74.59
C ASN A 3 14.31 -17.69 74.80
N ASN A 4 15.27 -16.77 74.78
CA ASN A 4 15.02 -15.38 74.34
C ASN A 4 16.23 -14.71 73.64
N ARG A 5 17.14 -15.48 73.03
CA ARG A 5 18.37 -14.94 72.38
C ARG A 5 18.38 -14.97 70.84
N VAL A 6 17.30 -15.42 70.18
CA VAL A 6 17.33 -15.64 68.71
C VAL A 6 16.76 -14.45 67.90
N GLY A 7 15.99 -13.54 68.52
CA GLY A 7 15.31 -12.45 67.80
C GLY A 7 16.16 -11.21 67.47
N TYR A 8 17.24 -10.95 68.23
CA TYR A 8 18.07 -9.75 68.01
C TYR A 8 19.16 -9.95 66.95
N PHE A 9 19.54 -11.20 66.66
CA PHE A 9 20.60 -11.49 65.68
C PHE A 9 20.08 -11.48 64.24
N THR A 10 18.82 -11.84 64.02
CA THR A 10 18.17 -11.79 62.70
C THR A 10 17.84 -10.37 62.27
N PHE A 11 17.38 -9.52 63.20
CA PHE A 11 17.08 -8.11 62.90
C PHE A 11 18.32 -7.28 62.52
N PHE A 12 19.47 -7.60 63.10
CA PHE A 12 20.73 -6.90 62.80
C PHE A 12 21.31 -7.31 61.42
N ILE A 13 21.13 -8.57 61.03
CA ILE A 13 21.54 -9.09 59.72
C ILE A 13 20.64 -8.51 58.60
N ASP A 14 19.34 -8.36 58.85
CA ASP A 14 18.42 -7.77 57.86
C ASP A 14 18.64 -6.26 57.66
N LEU A 15 19.03 -5.52 58.72
CA LEU A 15 19.40 -4.11 58.59
C LEU A 15 20.72 -3.92 57.85
N LEU A 16 21.71 -4.79 58.08
CA LEU A 16 22.98 -4.78 57.34
C LEU A 16 22.79 -5.16 55.87
N ASN A 17 21.91 -6.12 55.54
CA ASN A 17 21.60 -6.46 54.16
C ASN A 17 20.81 -5.36 53.43
N SER A 18 19.88 -4.66 54.11
CA SER A 18 19.20 -3.49 53.54
C SER A 18 20.16 -2.31 53.32
N LEU A 19 21.12 -2.09 54.22
CA LEU A 19 22.15 -1.06 54.01
C LEU A 19 23.14 -1.44 52.90
N TYR A 20 23.48 -2.73 52.74
CA TYR A 20 24.38 -3.19 51.67
C TYR A 20 23.73 -3.07 50.27
N LEU A 21 22.42 -3.30 50.17
CA LEU A 21 21.64 -3.06 48.95
C LEU A 21 21.47 -1.57 48.62
N LEU A 22 21.45 -0.68 49.62
CA LEU A 22 21.42 0.78 49.43
C LEU A 22 22.80 1.37 49.11
N LEU A 23 23.88 0.86 49.71
CA LEU A 23 25.26 1.30 49.45
C LEU A 23 25.84 0.76 48.13
N GLN A 24 25.25 -0.28 47.55
CA GLN A 24 25.72 -0.79 46.26
C GLN A 24 25.38 0.10 45.08
N GLY A 25 24.70 1.24 45.26
CA GLY A 25 24.71 2.34 44.27
C GLY A 25 24.47 1.90 42.83
N LEU A 26 23.80 0.78 42.63
CA LEU A 26 23.48 0.21 41.33
C LEU A 26 22.22 0.91 40.92
N CYS A 27 22.45 2.16 40.55
CA CYS A 27 21.59 3.00 39.78
C CYS A 27 20.91 2.12 38.73
N VAL A 28 19.65 1.74 38.96
CA VAL A 28 18.80 1.03 37.98
C VAL A 28 18.62 1.89 36.72
N CYS A 29 19.08 3.15 36.74
CA CYS A 29 19.26 3.99 35.55
C CYS A 29 20.29 3.44 34.53
N GLY A 30 21.13 2.46 34.88
CA GLY A 30 22.15 1.89 34.00
C GLY A 30 21.65 0.87 32.97
N LEU A 31 20.51 0.21 33.21
CA LEU A 31 20.03 -0.87 32.33
C LEU A 31 19.27 -0.40 31.08
N ALA A 32 18.87 0.88 31.02
CA ALA A 32 18.28 1.46 29.81
C ALA A 32 19.29 1.64 28.65
N ALA A 33 20.60 1.52 28.93
CA ALA A 33 21.66 1.72 27.94
C ALA A 33 21.92 0.51 27.01
N ALA A 34 21.28 -0.64 27.27
CA ALA A 34 21.54 -1.90 26.57
C ALA A 34 20.63 -2.19 25.36
N MET A 35 19.69 -1.30 25.01
CA MET A 35 18.79 -1.50 23.87
C MET A 35 19.08 -0.52 22.73
N GLY A 36 19.52 -1.04 21.58
CA GLY A 36 19.70 -0.23 20.37
C GLY A 36 18.40 0.45 19.90
N ARG A 37 18.53 1.58 19.20
CA ARG A 37 17.37 2.40 18.78
C ARG A 37 16.51 1.71 17.71
N VAL A 38 15.19 1.95 17.76
CA VAL A 38 14.24 1.49 16.75
C VAL A 38 14.51 2.16 15.41
N ILE A 39 14.79 1.35 14.38
CA ILE A 39 15.12 1.87 13.05
C ILE A 39 13.90 2.52 12.38
N ARG A 40 14.15 3.47 11.47
CA ARG A 40 13.09 4.14 10.69
C ARG A 40 12.19 3.13 9.96
N ALA A 41 12.72 1.99 9.53
CA ALA A 41 11.94 0.94 8.85
C ALA A 41 10.83 0.38 9.77
N GLN A 42 11.16 0.03 11.01
CA GLN A 42 10.21 -0.46 12.01
C GLN A 42 9.16 0.61 12.37
N ARG A 43 9.60 1.87 12.55
CA ARG A 43 8.69 2.98 12.88
C ARG A 43 7.61 3.25 11.83
N LYS A 44 7.82 2.83 10.57
CA LYS A 44 6.84 3.02 9.49
C LYS A 44 5.57 2.18 9.67
N GLY A 45 5.64 1.04 10.37
CA GLY A 45 4.50 0.16 10.62
C GLY A 45 3.58 0.64 11.74
N ALA A 46 4.13 1.35 12.73
CA ALA A 46 3.40 1.79 13.93
C ALA A 46 2.32 2.88 13.67
N GLY A 47 2.16 3.36 12.44
CA GLY A 47 1.07 4.28 12.10
C GLY A 47 1.13 5.63 12.83
N SER A 48 2.32 6.20 13.06
CA SER A 48 2.46 7.55 13.61
C SER A 48 2.64 8.58 12.48
N ILE A 49 3.77 9.31 12.46
CA ILE A 49 4.11 10.35 11.47
C ILE A 49 4.14 9.80 10.03
N PHE A 50 4.24 8.48 9.85
CA PHE A 50 4.32 7.81 8.56
C PHE A 50 2.96 7.45 7.94
N ARG A 51 1.84 7.88 8.54
CA ARG A 51 0.51 7.74 7.91
C ARG A 51 0.44 8.52 6.59
N SER A 52 -0.43 8.09 5.70
CA SER A 52 -0.71 8.80 4.45
C SER A 52 -1.52 10.07 4.73
N HIS A 53 -1.17 11.18 4.08
CA HIS A 53 -2.03 12.36 4.05
C HIS A 53 -3.24 12.09 3.15
N THR A 54 -4.42 11.98 3.76
CA THR A 54 -5.67 11.63 3.05
C THR A 54 -6.62 12.80 2.86
N HIS A 55 -6.42 13.92 3.56
CA HIS A 55 -7.35 15.07 3.58
C HIS A 55 -7.75 15.60 2.19
N ARG A 56 -6.83 15.64 1.23
CA ARG A 56 -7.08 16.17 -0.13
C ARG A 56 -7.53 15.11 -1.15
N ARG A 57 -7.57 13.83 -0.75
CA ARG A 57 -7.93 12.73 -1.66
C ARG A 57 -9.42 12.77 -1.97
N LYS A 58 -9.77 12.63 -3.24
CA LYS A 58 -11.16 12.66 -3.74
C LYS A 58 -11.93 11.39 -3.43
N GLY A 59 -11.25 10.28 -3.14
CA GLY A 59 -11.84 9.00 -2.76
C GLY A 59 -11.09 7.78 -3.34
N PRO A 60 -11.56 6.57 -3.04
CA PRO A 60 -11.05 5.36 -3.68
C PRO A 60 -11.45 5.33 -5.16
N ALA A 61 -10.51 4.97 -6.02
CA ALA A 61 -10.78 4.68 -7.42
C ALA A 61 -11.08 3.18 -7.54
N GLN A 62 -12.30 2.81 -7.86
CA GLN A 62 -12.77 1.43 -7.85
C GLN A 62 -13.83 1.27 -8.92
N PHE A 63 -13.94 0.08 -9.50
CA PHE A 63 -15.12 -0.26 -10.31
C PHE A 63 -16.39 -0.21 -9.45
N ARG A 64 -17.53 -0.27 -10.09
CA ARG A 64 -18.81 -0.40 -9.38
C ARG A 64 -18.89 -1.75 -8.66
N SER A 65 -19.84 -1.87 -7.74
CA SER A 65 -20.21 -3.17 -7.18
C SER A 65 -20.64 -4.12 -8.30
N LEU A 66 -20.18 -5.37 -8.26
CA LEU A 66 -20.56 -6.39 -9.22
C LEU A 66 -22.01 -6.83 -8.98
N ASP A 67 -22.94 -6.26 -9.75
CA ASP A 67 -24.38 -6.52 -9.65
C ASP A 67 -24.87 -7.44 -10.79
N TYR A 68 -26.18 -7.73 -10.79
CA TYR A 68 -26.82 -8.56 -11.81
C TYR A 68 -26.68 -7.96 -13.23
N ALA A 69 -26.78 -6.63 -13.33
CA ALA A 69 -26.67 -5.92 -14.61
C ALA A 69 -25.30 -6.13 -15.27
N GLU A 70 -24.20 -6.04 -14.51
CA GLU A 70 -22.86 -6.29 -15.04
C GLU A 70 -22.57 -7.78 -15.32
N ARG A 71 -23.14 -8.70 -14.51
CA ARG A 71 -22.91 -10.14 -14.70
C ARG A 71 -23.56 -10.68 -15.98
N ASN A 72 -24.79 -10.25 -16.27
CA ASN A 72 -25.61 -10.82 -17.35
C ASN A 72 -25.80 -9.89 -18.55
N GLY A 73 -25.67 -8.58 -18.36
CA GLY A 73 -25.90 -7.58 -19.39
C GLY A 73 -24.78 -6.54 -19.44
N TYR A 74 -25.18 -5.28 -19.58
CA TYR A 74 -24.32 -4.13 -19.45
C TYR A 74 -25.08 -3.00 -18.76
N ILE A 75 -24.34 -2.10 -18.12
CA ILE A 75 -24.84 -0.84 -17.60
C ILE A 75 -24.12 0.31 -18.30
N LYS A 76 -24.87 1.36 -18.63
CA LYS A 76 -24.35 2.58 -19.22
C LYS A 76 -24.09 3.62 -18.15
N GLY A 77 -22.89 4.18 -18.13
CA GLY A 77 -22.50 5.34 -17.32
C GLY A 77 -22.05 6.49 -18.20
N VAL A 78 -22.11 7.70 -17.65
CA VAL A 78 -21.60 8.92 -18.30
C VAL A 78 -20.40 9.43 -17.52
N VAL A 79 -19.29 9.68 -18.20
CA VAL A 79 -18.15 10.38 -17.61
C VAL A 79 -18.56 11.83 -17.38
N SER A 80 -18.76 12.22 -16.13
CA SER A 80 -19.13 13.59 -15.77
C SER A 80 -17.94 14.54 -15.89
N GLU A 81 -16.80 14.12 -15.36
CA GLU A 81 -15.56 14.92 -15.39
C GLU A 81 -14.32 14.05 -15.15
N VAL A 82 -13.18 14.50 -15.67
CA VAL A 82 -11.86 13.93 -15.42
C VAL A 82 -11.14 14.83 -14.41
N VAL A 83 -10.77 14.27 -13.26
CA VAL A 83 -10.32 15.02 -12.07
C VAL A 83 -8.98 14.51 -11.58
N HIS A 84 -8.10 15.43 -11.18
CA HIS A 84 -6.86 15.09 -10.51
C HIS A 84 -7.09 14.73 -9.02
N ASP A 85 -6.54 13.59 -8.59
CA ASP A 85 -6.54 13.16 -7.19
C ASP A 85 -5.16 13.37 -6.54
N SER A 86 -5.13 14.09 -5.42
CA SER A 86 -3.86 14.41 -4.76
C SER A 86 -3.15 13.13 -4.31
N GLY A 87 -1.94 12.89 -4.84
CA GLY A 87 -1.14 11.70 -4.53
C GLY A 87 -1.22 10.59 -5.58
N ARG A 88 -2.07 10.74 -6.61
CA ARG A 88 -2.05 9.89 -7.81
C ARG A 88 -1.33 10.60 -8.96
N GLY A 89 -0.68 9.81 -9.80
CA GLY A 89 -0.22 10.27 -11.11
C GLY A 89 -1.32 10.16 -12.16
N ALA A 90 -2.13 9.09 -12.07
CA ALA A 90 -3.24 8.84 -12.98
C ALA A 90 -4.44 9.73 -12.63
N PRO A 91 -5.11 10.33 -13.62
CA PRO A 91 -6.36 11.04 -13.40
C PRO A 91 -7.49 10.06 -13.07
N LEU A 92 -8.52 10.57 -12.40
CA LEU A 92 -9.73 9.83 -12.09
C LEU A 92 -10.88 10.33 -12.95
N CYS A 93 -11.72 9.41 -13.43
CA CYS A 93 -12.98 9.75 -14.07
C CYS A 93 -14.11 9.63 -13.06
N LYS A 94 -14.92 10.68 -12.88
CA LYS A 94 -16.20 10.55 -12.19
C LYS A 94 -17.22 10.02 -13.19
N VAL A 95 -17.72 8.81 -12.95
CA VAL A 95 -18.70 8.17 -13.82
C VAL A 95 -20.03 8.12 -13.08
N THR A 96 -21.07 8.68 -13.69
CA THR A 96 -22.42 8.68 -13.15
C THR A 96 -23.23 7.58 -13.82
N PHE A 97 -23.67 6.61 -13.03
CA PHE A 97 -24.55 5.53 -13.43
C PHE A 97 -25.97 5.76 -12.91
N ARG A 98 -26.97 5.22 -13.60
CA ARG A 98 -28.32 5.09 -13.04
C ARG A 98 -28.37 3.85 -12.15
N HIS A 99 -28.96 3.96 -10.96
CA HIS A 99 -29.09 2.80 -10.09
C HIS A 99 -30.11 1.81 -10.67
N PRO A 100 -29.82 0.49 -10.70
CA PRO A 100 -30.71 -0.50 -11.31
C PRO A 100 -32.06 -0.65 -10.57
N PHE A 101 -32.06 -0.59 -9.24
CA PHE A 101 -33.25 -0.89 -8.43
C PHE A 101 -33.99 0.33 -7.84
N ARG A 102 -33.43 1.54 -7.93
CA ARG A 102 -33.94 2.72 -7.21
C ARG A 102 -33.82 3.94 -8.11
N PHE A 103 -34.70 4.92 -7.94
CA PHE A 103 -34.61 6.19 -8.65
C PHE A 103 -33.51 7.09 -8.05
N LYS A 104 -32.24 6.70 -8.22
CA LYS A 104 -31.06 7.45 -7.79
C LYS A 104 -29.92 7.31 -8.80
N ARG A 105 -29.01 8.27 -8.80
CA ARG A 105 -27.75 8.21 -9.59
C ARG A 105 -26.60 7.76 -8.69
N GLN A 106 -25.84 6.77 -9.13
CA GLN A 106 -24.61 6.31 -8.46
C GLN A 106 -23.40 7.00 -9.08
N LYS A 107 -22.67 7.77 -8.27
CA LYS A 107 -21.42 8.43 -8.70
C LYS A 107 -20.24 7.56 -8.27
N GLU A 108 -19.60 6.93 -9.25
CA GLU A 108 -18.41 6.13 -9.05
C GLU A 108 -17.17 6.86 -9.54
N ARG A 109 -15.99 6.48 -9.03
CA ARG A 109 -14.71 7.06 -9.42
C ARG A 109 -13.86 5.98 -10.04
N PHE A 110 -13.68 6.03 -11.35
CA PHE A 110 -12.85 5.09 -12.08
C PHE A 110 -11.45 5.66 -12.29
N ILE A 111 -10.50 4.78 -12.57
CA ILE A 111 -9.23 5.20 -13.15
C ILE A 111 -9.52 5.59 -14.59
N ALA A 112 -8.97 6.71 -15.04
CA ALA A 112 -9.10 7.12 -16.43
C ALA A 112 -8.22 6.25 -17.33
N ALA A 113 -8.81 5.65 -18.35
CA ALA A 113 -8.06 5.16 -19.49
C ALA A 113 -7.64 6.34 -20.38
N GLU A 114 -6.54 6.19 -21.09
CA GLU A 114 -6.10 7.16 -22.10
C GLU A 114 -7.16 7.32 -23.19
N GLY A 115 -7.40 8.55 -23.63
CA GLY A 115 -8.46 8.87 -24.59
C GLY A 115 -9.87 9.00 -24.00
N MET A 116 -10.06 8.79 -22.68
CA MET A 116 -11.36 9.08 -22.06
C MET A 116 -11.64 10.59 -21.98
N TYR A 117 -12.88 10.99 -22.29
CA TYR A 117 -13.30 12.40 -22.29
C TYR A 117 -14.60 12.63 -21.50
N SER A 118 -14.86 13.87 -21.09
CA SER A 118 -16.10 14.25 -20.41
C SER A 118 -17.29 14.17 -21.36
N GLY A 119 -18.39 13.55 -20.90
CA GLY A 119 -19.57 13.24 -21.70
C GLY A 119 -19.52 11.86 -22.36
N GLN A 120 -18.37 11.18 -22.38
CA GLN A 120 -18.26 9.84 -22.94
C GLN A 120 -19.17 8.83 -22.21
N PHE A 121 -19.79 7.94 -22.98
CA PHE A 121 -20.49 6.79 -22.44
C PHE A 121 -19.53 5.64 -22.15
N VAL A 122 -19.59 5.14 -20.92
CA VAL A 122 -18.84 3.97 -20.47
C VAL A 122 -19.82 2.82 -20.26
N TYR A 123 -19.54 1.69 -20.91
CA TYR A 123 -20.32 0.48 -20.77
C TYR A 123 -19.58 -0.51 -19.88
N CYS A 124 -20.26 -1.01 -18.85
CA CYS A 124 -19.71 -2.00 -17.93
C CYS A 124 -20.57 -3.27 -17.95
N GLY A 125 -19.98 -4.43 -18.19
CA GLY A 125 -20.66 -5.73 -18.04
C GLY A 125 -20.25 -6.77 -19.08
N LYS A 126 -20.84 -7.96 -19.01
CA LYS A 126 -20.56 -9.10 -19.92
C LYS A 126 -20.83 -8.77 -21.39
N LYS A 127 -21.91 -8.04 -21.67
CA LYS A 127 -22.37 -7.74 -23.05
C LYS A 127 -21.93 -6.35 -23.53
N ALA A 128 -20.98 -5.71 -22.84
CA ALA A 128 -20.45 -4.42 -23.28
C ALA A 128 -19.62 -4.61 -24.57
N THR A 129 -19.49 -3.55 -25.36
CA THR A 129 -18.64 -3.56 -26.56
C THR A 129 -17.17 -3.39 -26.17
N LEU A 130 -16.27 -3.97 -26.97
CA LEU A 130 -14.83 -3.76 -26.82
C LEU A 130 -14.46 -2.36 -27.31
N SER A 131 -14.43 -1.39 -26.39
CA SER A 131 -14.05 -0.01 -26.69
C SER A 131 -13.27 0.57 -25.53
N ILE A 132 -12.41 1.56 -25.80
CA ILE A 132 -11.53 2.16 -24.80
C ILE A 132 -12.37 2.77 -23.66
N GLY A 133 -12.02 2.43 -22.41
CA GLY A 133 -12.74 2.87 -21.21
C GLY A 133 -13.91 1.98 -20.78
N ASN A 134 -14.37 1.06 -21.64
CA ASN A 134 -15.38 0.07 -21.25
C ASN A 134 -14.80 -0.99 -20.31
N VAL A 135 -15.66 -1.55 -19.46
CA VAL A 135 -15.28 -2.56 -18.46
C VAL A 135 -15.93 -3.89 -18.81
N LEU A 136 -15.09 -4.88 -19.10
CA LEU A 136 -15.47 -6.20 -19.57
C LEU A 136 -14.89 -7.28 -18.66
N PRO A 137 -15.52 -8.46 -18.55
CA PRO A 137 -14.85 -9.63 -17.99
C PRO A 137 -13.71 -10.07 -18.93
N LEU A 138 -12.60 -10.56 -18.37
CA LEU A 138 -11.43 -10.96 -19.13
C LEU A 138 -11.74 -11.99 -20.21
N ARG A 139 -12.68 -12.91 -19.98
CA ARG A 139 -13.10 -13.90 -21.01
C ARG A 139 -13.62 -13.29 -22.32
N SER A 140 -14.09 -12.05 -22.29
CA SER A 140 -14.71 -11.38 -23.44
C SER A 140 -13.74 -10.44 -24.15
N VAL A 141 -12.53 -10.27 -23.59
CA VAL A 141 -11.47 -9.46 -24.16
C VAL A 141 -10.60 -10.38 -25.03
N PRO A 142 -10.24 -10.00 -26.26
CA PRO A 142 -9.38 -10.84 -27.09
C PRO A 142 -7.94 -10.91 -26.56
N GLU A 143 -7.25 -11.96 -26.93
CA GLU A 143 -5.82 -12.13 -26.64
C GLU A 143 -5.00 -11.02 -27.32
N GLY A 144 -3.92 -10.59 -26.68
CA GLY A 144 -3.11 -9.45 -27.12
C GLY A 144 -3.69 -8.08 -26.74
N ALA A 145 -4.95 -8.00 -26.29
CA ALA A 145 -5.55 -6.73 -25.91
C ALA A 145 -4.87 -6.08 -24.69
N VAL A 146 -4.80 -4.76 -24.74
CA VAL A 146 -4.28 -3.91 -23.67
C VAL A 146 -5.42 -3.56 -22.72
N VAL A 147 -5.22 -3.85 -21.43
CA VAL A 147 -6.21 -3.64 -20.37
C VAL A 147 -5.60 -2.95 -19.15
N CYS A 148 -6.41 -2.23 -18.39
CA CYS A 148 -6.04 -1.59 -17.15
C CYS A 148 -7.04 -1.87 -16.02
N ASN A 149 -6.62 -1.56 -14.79
CA ASN A 149 -7.40 -1.74 -13.57
C ASN A 149 -7.97 -3.18 -13.39
N VAL A 150 -7.21 -4.20 -13.76
CA VAL A 150 -7.66 -5.61 -13.74
C VAL A 150 -7.92 -6.09 -12.31
N GLU A 151 -8.98 -6.83 -12.08
CA GLU A 151 -9.29 -7.48 -10.80
C GLU A 151 -8.36 -8.68 -10.51
N HIS A 152 -8.05 -8.95 -9.23
CA HIS A 152 -7.30 -10.16 -8.86
C HIS A 152 -8.23 -11.34 -8.63
N ARG A 153 -9.32 -11.09 -7.90
CA ARG A 153 -10.47 -11.96 -7.71
C ARG A 153 -11.72 -11.23 -8.18
N MET A 154 -12.73 -12.00 -8.56
CA MET A 154 -13.97 -11.46 -9.10
C MET A 154 -14.62 -10.52 -8.07
N GLY A 155 -14.85 -9.27 -8.44
CA GLY A 155 -15.48 -8.29 -7.55
C GLY A 155 -14.53 -7.49 -6.65
N ASP A 156 -13.21 -7.62 -6.81
CA ASP A 156 -12.20 -6.81 -6.08
C ASP A 156 -12.25 -5.31 -6.43
N ARG A 157 -13.02 -4.93 -7.45
CA ARG A 157 -13.19 -3.56 -7.95
C ARG A 157 -11.90 -2.92 -8.46
N GLY A 158 -10.91 -3.74 -8.84
CA GLY A 158 -9.68 -3.37 -9.55
C GLY A 158 -8.43 -3.38 -8.67
N ALA A 159 -7.40 -4.14 -9.09
CA ALA A 159 -6.17 -4.40 -8.34
C ALA A 159 -4.89 -4.12 -9.15
N PHE A 160 -4.77 -4.64 -10.37
CA PHE A 160 -3.57 -4.57 -11.19
C PHE A 160 -3.61 -3.44 -12.23
N ALA A 161 -2.44 -3.02 -12.72
CA ALA A 161 -2.27 -1.99 -13.76
C ALA A 161 -3.07 -0.71 -13.47
N ARG A 162 -2.71 -0.04 -12.36
CA ARG A 162 -3.44 1.13 -11.83
C ARG A 162 -2.60 2.40 -11.78
N ALA A 163 -1.28 2.30 -11.96
CA ALA A 163 -0.44 3.49 -11.97
C ALA A 163 -0.54 4.19 -13.33
N SER A 164 -0.15 5.46 -13.37
CA SER A 164 -0.18 6.27 -14.58
C SER A 164 0.72 5.68 -15.67
N GLY A 165 0.17 5.39 -16.85
CA GLY A 165 0.87 4.76 -17.96
C GLY A 165 1.01 3.23 -17.86
N ASP A 166 0.53 2.61 -16.77
CA ASP A 166 0.56 1.16 -16.67
C ASP A 166 -0.52 0.52 -17.56
N TYR A 167 -0.22 -0.67 -18.04
CA TYR A 167 -1.16 -1.54 -18.70
C TYR A 167 -0.80 -3.01 -18.42
N ALA A 168 -1.78 -3.88 -18.55
CA ALA A 168 -1.60 -5.31 -18.60
C ALA A 168 -2.00 -5.81 -19.99
N ILE A 169 -1.38 -6.89 -20.44
CA ILE A 169 -1.71 -7.54 -21.70
C ILE A 169 -2.39 -8.86 -21.39
N VAL A 170 -3.51 -9.13 -22.06
CA VAL A 170 -4.14 -10.44 -22.03
C VAL A 170 -3.31 -11.38 -22.90
N VAL A 171 -2.72 -12.42 -22.30
CA VAL A 171 -1.81 -13.33 -23.02
C VAL A 171 -2.58 -14.48 -23.63
N SER A 172 -3.37 -15.18 -22.82
CA SER A 172 -4.14 -16.32 -23.29
C SER A 172 -5.33 -16.60 -22.39
N HIS A 173 -6.38 -17.19 -22.96
CA HIS A 173 -7.51 -17.74 -22.21
C HIS A 173 -7.43 -19.26 -22.18
N ASN A 174 -7.65 -19.83 -21.00
CA ASN A 174 -7.83 -21.26 -20.85
C ASN A 174 -9.30 -21.53 -20.50
N VAL A 175 -10.02 -22.12 -21.45
CA VAL A 175 -11.48 -22.34 -21.35
C VAL A 175 -11.79 -23.43 -20.33
N ASP A 176 -10.99 -24.50 -20.30
CA ASP A 176 -11.21 -25.66 -19.44
C ASP A 176 -11.09 -25.32 -17.95
N SER A 177 -10.07 -24.53 -17.61
CA SER A 177 -9.85 -24.07 -16.22
C SER A 177 -10.62 -22.80 -15.86
N GLY A 178 -11.27 -22.14 -16.84
CA GLY A 178 -11.92 -20.85 -16.62
C GLY A 178 -10.96 -19.74 -16.16
N THR A 179 -9.69 -19.81 -16.56
CA THR A 179 -8.66 -18.85 -16.16
C THR A 179 -8.06 -18.10 -17.35
N THR A 180 -7.57 -16.89 -17.10
CA THR A 180 -6.92 -16.02 -18.07
C THR A 180 -5.52 -15.68 -17.57
N ARG A 181 -4.54 -15.79 -18.47
CA ARG A 181 -3.16 -15.38 -18.20
C ARG A 181 -2.99 -13.93 -18.62
N ILE A 182 -2.55 -13.09 -17.69
CA ILE A 182 -2.25 -11.68 -17.94
C ILE A 182 -0.75 -11.42 -17.73
N LYS A 183 -0.17 -10.55 -18.54
CA LYS A 183 1.17 -9.99 -18.33
C LYS A 183 1.02 -8.68 -17.56
N LEU A 184 1.60 -8.61 -16.38
CA LEU A 184 1.60 -7.42 -15.54
C LEU A 184 2.61 -6.37 -16.04
N PRO A 185 2.50 -5.10 -15.61
CA PRO A 185 3.49 -4.05 -15.94
C PRO A 185 4.93 -4.40 -15.52
N SER A 186 5.10 -5.25 -14.50
CA SER A 186 6.40 -5.76 -14.07
C SER A 186 7.02 -6.81 -15.01
N GLY A 187 6.29 -7.23 -16.06
CA GLY A 187 6.67 -8.32 -16.95
C GLY A 187 6.27 -9.72 -16.46
N ALA A 188 5.90 -9.85 -15.18
CA ALA A 188 5.47 -11.13 -14.61
C ALA A 188 4.13 -11.59 -15.21
N LYS A 189 4.04 -12.87 -15.55
CA LYS A 189 2.79 -13.51 -15.99
C LYS A 189 2.01 -13.95 -14.76
N LYS A 190 0.73 -13.59 -14.67
CA LYS A 190 -0.16 -13.98 -13.57
C LYS A 190 -1.42 -14.62 -14.12
N VAL A 191 -1.87 -15.68 -13.45
CA VAL A 191 -3.15 -16.35 -13.75
C VAL A 191 -4.24 -15.70 -12.90
N VAL A 192 -5.35 -15.35 -13.53
CA VAL A 192 -6.51 -14.68 -12.92
C VAL A 192 -7.79 -15.38 -13.41
N PRO A 193 -8.85 -15.52 -12.60
CA PRO A 193 -10.12 -16.07 -13.08
C PRO A 193 -10.68 -15.27 -14.26
N SER A 194 -11.18 -15.93 -15.31
CA SER A 194 -11.66 -15.28 -16.53
C SER A 194 -12.93 -14.42 -16.32
N GLY A 195 -13.62 -14.60 -15.18
CA GLY A 195 -14.73 -13.76 -14.75
C GLY A 195 -14.31 -12.40 -14.14
N CYS A 196 -13.02 -12.17 -13.91
CA CYS A 196 -12.52 -10.91 -13.37
C CYS A 196 -12.72 -9.77 -14.37
N ARG A 197 -13.06 -8.58 -13.86
CA ARG A 197 -13.25 -7.39 -14.70
C ARG A 197 -11.94 -6.71 -15.03
N ALA A 198 -11.87 -6.14 -16.21
CA ALA A 198 -10.80 -5.29 -16.69
C ALA A 198 -11.37 -4.13 -17.52
N MET A 199 -10.72 -2.98 -17.45
CA MET A 199 -11.02 -1.85 -18.32
C MET A 199 -10.15 -1.95 -19.58
N VAL A 200 -10.71 -1.69 -20.75
CA VAL A 200 -9.96 -1.71 -22.01
C VAL A 200 -9.15 -0.43 -22.16
N GLY A 201 -7.86 -0.58 -22.52
CA GLY A 201 -6.92 0.51 -22.73
C GLY A 201 -5.84 0.63 -21.65
N GLN A 202 -4.94 1.60 -21.84
CA GLN A 202 -3.87 1.95 -20.90
C GLN A 202 -4.33 3.01 -19.90
N VAL A 203 -3.74 3.05 -18.71
CA VAL A 203 -4.03 4.11 -17.73
C VAL A 203 -3.49 5.46 -18.19
N ALA A 204 -4.33 6.49 -18.15
CA ALA A 204 -3.95 7.85 -18.54
C ALA A 204 -2.83 8.45 -17.66
N GLY A 205 -2.15 9.47 -18.22
CA GLY A 205 -1.07 10.20 -17.54
C GLY A 205 0.29 9.50 -17.61
N GLY A 206 0.52 8.68 -18.65
CA GLY A 206 1.82 8.10 -18.97
C GLY A 206 2.92 9.15 -19.21
N GLY A 207 4.18 8.72 -19.26
CA GLY A 207 5.32 9.61 -19.53
C GLY A 207 5.73 10.56 -18.39
N ARG A 208 4.98 10.62 -17.29
CA ARG A 208 5.30 11.48 -16.13
C ARG A 208 6.65 11.17 -15.46
N THR A 209 7.18 9.97 -15.66
CA THR A 209 8.43 9.51 -15.05
C THR A 209 9.66 9.88 -15.90
N GLU A 210 9.49 10.07 -17.21
CA GLU A 210 10.58 10.40 -18.14
C GLU A 210 11.21 11.76 -17.83
N LYS A 211 10.41 12.70 -17.32
CA LYS A 211 10.91 14.02 -16.92
C LYS A 211 11.75 13.94 -15.63
N PRO A 212 13.05 14.30 -15.65
CA PRO A 212 13.89 14.26 -14.46
C PRO A 212 13.46 15.30 -13.41
N MET A 213 13.59 14.94 -12.13
CA MET A 213 13.34 15.87 -11.02
C MET A 213 14.61 16.64 -10.68
N LEU A 214 14.77 17.84 -11.25
CA LEU A 214 15.96 18.67 -11.09
C LEU A 214 16.08 19.27 -9.68
N LYS A 215 14.97 19.81 -9.14
CA LYS A 215 14.96 20.54 -7.86
C LYS A 215 14.49 19.68 -6.70
N ALA A 216 15.14 19.80 -5.54
CA ALA A 216 14.72 19.17 -4.30
C ALA A 216 13.32 19.63 -3.84
N GLY A 217 12.98 20.90 -4.07
CA GLY A 217 11.64 21.44 -3.78
C GLY A 217 10.51 20.71 -4.53
N ASN A 218 10.74 20.32 -5.78
CA ASN A 218 9.75 19.55 -6.55
C ASN A 218 9.51 18.17 -5.93
N ALA A 219 10.58 17.52 -5.45
CA ALA A 219 10.46 16.26 -4.73
C ALA A 219 9.72 16.45 -3.39
N TYR A 220 9.99 17.53 -2.66
CA TYR A 220 9.28 17.87 -1.42
C TYR A 220 7.77 17.95 -1.65
N HIS A 221 7.30 18.74 -2.63
CA HIS A 221 5.87 18.87 -2.92
C HIS A 221 5.23 17.55 -3.39
N LYS A 222 5.95 16.73 -4.16
CA LYS A 222 5.50 15.39 -4.58
C LYS A 222 5.26 14.45 -3.40
N TYR A 223 6.15 14.44 -2.40
CA TYR A 223 6.02 13.57 -1.23
C TYR A 223 5.12 14.16 -0.14
N LYS A 224 4.96 15.49 -0.08
CA LYS A 224 4.07 16.20 0.86
C LYS A 224 2.63 15.70 0.77
N VAL A 225 2.13 15.43 -0.44
CA VAL A 225 0.76 14.92 -0.66
C VAL A 225 0.60 13.41 -0.45
N LYS A 226 1.70 12.66 -0.23
CA LYS A 226 1.69 11.21 -0.04
C LYS A 226 1.85 10.88 1.45
N ARG A 227 2.83 10.06 1.83
CA ARG A 227 3.24 9.90 3.24
C ARG A 227 4.60 10.54 3.42
N ASN A 228 4.97 10.80 4.67
CA ASN A 228 6.32 11.26 5.00
C ASN A 228 7.39 10.21 4.66
N SER A 229 7.96 10.28 3.45
CA SER A 229 9.04 9.40 2.98
C SER A 229 10.29 10.14 2.50
N TRP A 230 10.28 11.46 2.53
CA TRP A 230 11.33 12.34 2.04
C TRP A 230 11.59 13.46 3.06
N PRO A 231 12.84 13.85 3.34
CA PRO A 231 14.09 13.35 2.77
C PRO A 231 14.49 11.95 3.30
N LYS A 232 15.36 11.27 2.56
CA LYS A 232 15.94 9.97 2.96
C LYS A 232 17.38 10.20 3.40
N LYS A 233 17.67 9.90 4.67
CA LYS A 233 19.04 9.85 5.20
C LYS A 233 19.64 8.48 4.89
N VAL A 234 20.93 8.45 4.51
CA VAL A 234 21.68 7.21 4.29
C VAL A 234 21.89 6.51 5.64
N GLY A 235 21.69 5.18 5.68
CA GLY A 235 21.77 4.38 6.90
C GLY A 235 23.09 4.52 7.65
N LEU A 236 24.20 4.59 6.91
CA LEU A 236 25.55 4.81 7.45
C LEU A 236 25.68 6.12 8.22
N ILE A 237 25.14 7.21 7.68
CA ILE A 237 25.18 8.54 8.31
C ILE A 237 24.32 8.55 9.59
N ALA A 238 23.17 7.87 9.56
CA ALA A 238 22.32 7.73 10.75
C ALA A 238 23.01 6.91 11.85
N ALA A 239 23.68 5.81 11.48
CA ALA A 239 24.41 4.94 12.41
C ALA A 239 25.49 5.70 13.16
N ARG A 240 26.36 6.43 12.44
CA ARG A 240 27.46 7.23 13.00
C ARG A 240 26.97 8.31 13.98
N ARG A 241 25.80 8.92 13.74
CA ARG A 241 25.21 9.92 14.66
C ARG A 241 24.54 9.32 15.90
N THR A 242 24.11 8.06 15.85
CA THR A 242 23.31 7.46 16.93
C THR A 242 24.06 6.44 17.79
N GLY A 243 25.34 6.18 17.50
CA GLY A 243 26.27 5.47 18.38
C GLY A 243 25.99 3.98 18.67
N ARG A 244 24.81 3.44 18.34
CA ARG A 244 24.48 2.01 18.54
C ARG A 244 23.28 1.62 17.67
N LEU A 245 23.55 0.97 16.53
CA LEU A 245 22.53 0.20 15.83
C LEU A 245 22.37 -1.15 16.53
N ARG A 246 21.12 -1.55 16.80
CA ARG A 246 20.79 -2.88 17.31
C ARG A 246 21.33 -3.92 16.32
N GLY A 247 22.25 -4.79 16.75
CA GLY A 247 22.77 -5.91 15.95
C GLY A 247 24.29 -5.93 15.68
N GLN A 248 25.05 -4.88 15.96
CA GLN A 248 26.53 -4.91 15.77
C GLN A 248 27.32 -5.20 17.05
N ALA A 249 26.75 -4.99 18.24
CA ALA A 249 27.47 -5.27 19.48
C ALA A 249 27.60 -6.77 19.78
N ALA A 250 26.72 -7.62 19.25
CA ALA A 250 26.73 -9.06 19.52
C ALA A 250 27.82 -9.82 18.74
N THR A 251 28.31 -9.29 17.61
CA THR A 251 29.35 -9.95 16.79
C THR A 251 30.77 -9.66 17.26
N ALA A 252 30.97 -8.64 18.10
CA ALA A 252 32.27 -8.34 18.68
C ALA A 252 32.59 -9.22 19.90
N ALA A 253 31.57 -9.63 20.67
CA ALA A 253 31.75 -10.49 21.85
C ALA A 253 32.16 -11.93 21.49
N SER A 254 31.64 -12.48 20.38
CA SER A 254 31.92 -13.87 20.00
C SER A 254 33.29 -14.12 19.34
N LYS A 255 34.12 -13.08 19.19
CA LYS A 255 35.50 -13.21 18.65
C LYS A 255 36.58 -13.24 19.73
N VAL A 256 36.24 -12.90 20.97
CA VAL A 256 37.20 -12.89 22.09
C VAL A 256 37.36 -14.28 22.70
N ASP A 257 36.35 -15.15 22.58
CA ASP A 257 36.37 -16.50 23.16
C ASP A 257 37.01 -17.58 22.25
N LYS A 258 37.71 -17.19 21.18
CA LYS A 258 38.42 -18.10 20.25
C LYS A 258 39.87 -17.68 19.99
N ALA A 259 40.55 -17.19 21.02
CA ALA A 259 41.99 -17.01 21.05
C ALA A 259 42.55 -17.73 22.28
#